data_AF-A0A8J3Q8D0-F1
#
_entry.id   AF-A0A8J3Q8D0-F1
#
_cell.length_a   1.000
_cell.length_b   1.000
_cell.length_c   1.000
_cell.angle_alpha   90.00
_cell.angle_beta   90.00
_cell.angle_gamma   90.00
#
_symmetry.space_group_name_H-M   'P 1'
#
loop_
_entity.id
_entity.type
_entity.pdbx_description
1 polymer ?
#
loop_
_entity_poly.entity_id
_entity_poly.type
_entity_poly.pdbx_seq_one_letter_code
_entity_poly.pdbx_strand_id
1 'polypeptide(L)'
;MDAKAKRRQATDKVSAYHEQCLSGLVSRVADAIDRFRAGEVDAFAVDETIHQYHKAARQLWTFCWAGGSGAHIEAVAGTIDRLAGSDPAAEWWDRARPRRPL
;
A
#
# COMPACT_ATOMS: atom_id res chain seq x y z
N MET A 1 -12.11 -9.68 -26.97
CA MET A 1 -12.50 -9.84 -25.56
C MET A 1 -13.63 -8.88 -25.26
N ASP A 2 -14.63 -9.31 -24.48
CA ASP A 2 -15.74 -8.46 -24.03
C ASP A 2 -15.21 -7.34 -23.10
N ALA A 3 -15.67 -6.10 -23.28
CA ALA A 3 -15.33 -4.96 -22.43
C ALA A 3 -15.66 -5.23 -20.94
N LYS A 4 -16.70 -6.03 -20.66
CA LYS A 4 -17.03 -6.46 -19.30
C LYS A 4 -15.94 -7.37 -18.71
N ALA A 5 -15.43 -8.32 -19.50
CA ALA A 5 -14.37 -9.22 -19.08
C ALA A 5 -13.05 -8.46 -18.82
N LYS A 6 -12.72 -7.48 -19.67
CA LYS A 6 -11.54 -6.62 -19.50
C LYS A 6 -11.62 -5.81 -18.19
N ARG A 7 -12.77 -5.19 -17.91
CA ARG A 7 -12.98 -4.46 -16.65
C ARG A 7 -12.84 -5.37 -15.43
N ARG A 8 -13.41 -6.58 -15.49
CA ARG A 8 -13.31 -7.54 -14.39
C ARG A 8 -11.86 -7.93 -14.12
N GLN A 9 -11.12 -8.27 -15.17
CA GLN A 9 -9.70 -8.60 -15.06
C GLN A 9 -8.88 -7.44 -14.47
N ALA A 10 -9.16 -6.20 -14.89
CA ALA A 10 -8.50 -5.03 -14.33
C ALA A 10 -8.83 -4.85 -12.85
N THR A 11 -10.10 -5.01 -12.45
CA THR A 11 -10.49 -4.97 -11.03
C THR A 11 -9.78 -6.04 -10.21
N ASP A 12 -9.81 -7.30 -10.64
CA ASP A 12 -9.17 -8.40 -9.91
C ASP A 12 -7.66 -8.16 -9.74
N LYS A 13 -7.00 -7.60 -10.78
CA LYS A 13 -5.58 -7.22 -10.71
C LYS A 13 -5.32 -6.10 -9.70
N VAL A 14 -6.10 -5.02 -9.74
CA VAL A 14 -5.95 -3.91 -8.79
C VAL A 14 -6.24 -4.37 -7.36
N SER A 15 -7.23 -5.23 -7.15
CA SER A 15 -7.52 -5.85 -5.85
C SER A 15 -6.36 -6.69 -5.32
N ALA A 16 -5.80 -7.58 -6.15
CA ALA A 16 -4.67 -8.42 -5.75
C ALA A 16 -3.42 -7.58 -5.40
N TYR A 17 -3.13 -6.55 -6.21
CA TYR A 17 -2.04 -5.62 -5.91
C TYR A 17 -2.27 -4.85 -4.61
N HIS A 18 -3.49 -4.37 -4.40
CA HIS A 18 -3.89 -3.66 -3.18
C HIS A 18 -3.71 -4.53 -1.94
N GLU A 19 -4.17 -5.79 -1.99
CA GLU A 19 -4.01 -6.76 -0.90
C GLU A 19 -2.54 -7.07 -0.62
N GLN A 20 -1.74 -7.38 -1.65
CA GLN A 20 -0.31 -7.65 -1.50
C GLN A 20 0.43 -6.48 -0.82
N CYS A 21 0.19 -5.25 -1.27
CA CYS A 21 0.81 -4.07 -0.68
C CYS A 21 0.34 -3.88 0.77
N LEU A 22 -0.96 -4.01 1.02
CA LEU A 22 -1.54 -3.84 2.35
C LEU A 22 -1.00 -4.86 3.34
N SER A 23 -0.85 -6.13 2.95
CA SER A 23 -0.21 -7.16 3.78
C SER A 23 1.20 -6.76 4.18
N GLY A 24 2.02 -6.28 3.24
CA GLY A 24 3.38 -5.82 3.54
C GLY A 24 3.42 -4.57 4.45
N LEU A 25 2.42 -3.70 4.38
CA LEU A 25 2.27 -2.56 5.29
C LEU A 25 1.85 -3.01 6.70
N VAL A 26 0.93 -3.96 6.80
CA VAL A 26 0.47 -4.54 8.08
C VAL A 26 1.60 -5.32 8.77
N SER A 27 2.41 -6.08 8.02
CA SER A 27 3.58 -6.78 8.57
C SER A 27 4.55 -5.84 9.28
N ARG A 28 4.79 -4.64 8.75
CA ARG A 28 5.67 -3.65 9.39
C ARG A 28 5.12 -3.14 10.73
N VAL A 29 3.80 -3.04 10.86
CA VAL A 29 3.14 -2.71 12.14
C VAL A 29 3.26 -3.88 13.12
N ALA A 30 3.05 -5.10 12.67
CA ALA A 30 3.22 -6.30 13.49
C ALA A 30 4.65 -6.39 14.05
N ASP A 31 5.67 -6.21 13.20
CA ASP A 31 7.08 -6.20 13.60
C ASP A 31 7.35 -5.14 14.67
N ALA A 32 6.81 -3.92 14.53
CA ALA A 32 6.99 -2.86 15.53
C ALA A 32 6.33 -3.20 16.88
N ILE A 33 5.16 -3.84 16.86
CA ILE A 33 4.46 -4.29 18.07
C ILE A 33 5.27 -5.40 18.76
N ASP A 34 5.82 -6.34 18.00
CA ASP A 34 6.61 -7.44 18.57
C ASP A 34 7.92 -6.92 19.19
N ARG A 35 8.58 -5.95 18.55
CA ARG A 35 9.74 -5.25 19.12
C ARG A 35 9.40 -4.46 20.38
N PHE A 36 8.21 -3.85 20.44
CA PHE A 36 7.74 -3.18 21.66
C PHE A 36 7.50 -4.17 22.79
N ARG A 37 6.88 -5.31 22.52
CA ARG A 37 6.69 -6.39 23.50
C ARG A 37 8.02 -6.96 24.00
N ALA A 38 9.05 -6.98 23.16
CA ALA A 38 10.41 -7.36 23.51
C ALA A 38 11.18 -6.27 24.28
N GLY A 39 10.63 -5.06 24.41
CA GLY A 39 11.30 -3.93 25.06
C GLY A 39 12.38 -3.25 24.21
N GLU A 40 12.45 -3.54 22.91
CA GLU A 40 13.46 -2.99 22.00
C GLU A 40 13.14 -1.57 21.52
N VAL A 41 11.85 -1.21 21.52
CA VAL A 41 11.36 0.11 21.13
C VAL A 41 10.34 0.61 22.15
N ASP A 42 10.22 1.93 22.25
CA ASP A 42 9.21 2.56 23.10
C ASP A 42 7.87 2.75 22.37
N ALA A 43 6.87 3.24 23.10
CA ALA A 43 5.55 3.50 22.54
C ALA A 43 5.56 4.60 21.46
N PHE A 44 6.50 5.55 21.50
CA PHE A 44 6.61 6.62 20.51
C PHE A 44 7.06 6.08 19.14
N ALA A 45 8.00 5.14 19.13
CA ALA A 45 8.43 4.47 17.91
C ALA A 45 7.30 3.63 17.27
N VAL A 46 6.47 2.99 18.10
CA VAL A 46 5.27 2.28 17.62
C VAL A 46 4.25 3.26 17.04
N ASP A 47 3.99 4.39 17.72
CA ASP A 47 3.07 5.42 17.24
C ASP A 47 3.54 6.02 15.89
N GLU A 48 4.84 6.33 15.74
CA GLU A 48 5.42 6.79 14.47
C GLU A 48 5.20 5.76 13.36
N THR A 49 5.38 4.46 13.65
CA THR A 49 5.13 3.35 12.71
C THR A 49 3.66 3.29 12.29
N ILE A 50 2.72 3.39 13.24
CA ILE A 50 1.28 3.37 12.94
C ILE A 50 0.87 4.60 12.12
N HIS A 51 1.43 5.77 12.43
CA HIS A 51 1.19 6.98 11.67
C HIS A 51 1.67 6.84 10.21
N GLN A 52 2.87 6.30 10.01
CA GLN A 52 3.42 6.03 8.69
C GLN A 52 2.59 4.99 7.94
N TYR A 53 2.16 3.91 8.61
CA TYR A 53 1.25 2.91 8.06
C TYR A 53 -0.04 3.55 7.54
N HIS A 54 -0.72 4.36 8.37
CA HIS A 54 -1.99 4.99 7.99
C HIS A 54 -1.83 5.88 6.74
N LYS A 55 -0.73 6.65 6.69
CA LYS A 55 -0.42 7.50 5.54
C LYS A 55 -0.10 6.67 4.28
N ALA A 56 0.63 5.57 4.41
CA ALA A 56 0.93 4.66 3.28
C ALA A 56 -0.35 4.00 2.75
N ALA A 57 -1.17 3.43 3.64
CA ALA A 57 -2.42 2.77 3.30
C ALA A 57 -3.40 3.75 2.60
N ARG A 58 -3.47 5.00 3.06
CA ARG A 58 -4.30 6.03 2.41
C ARG A 58 -3.82 6.35 1.00
N GLN A 59 -2.51 6.49 0.79
CA GLN A 59 -1.93 6.76 -0.54
C GLN A 59 -2.15 5.58 -1.49
N LEU A 60 -1.93 4.37 -1.00
CA LEU A 60 -2.18 3.12 -1.73
C LEU A 60 -3.66 3.01 -2.14
N TRP A 61 -4.59 3.24 -1.22
CA TRP A 61 -6.03 3.22 -1.51
C TRP A 61 -6.39 4.27 -2.58
N THR A 62 -5.84 5.48 -2.45
CA THR A 62 -6.06 6.57 -3.41
C THR A 62 -5.61 6.16 -4.81
N PHE A 63 -4.42 5.57 -4.92
CA PHE A 63 -3.89 5.07 -6.18
C PHE A 63 -4.76 3.98 -6.81
N CYS A 64 -5.27 3.05 -5.99
CA CYS A 64 -6.06 1.93 -6.50
C CYS A 64 -7.49 2.32 -6.88
N TRP A 65 -8.12 3.23 -6.14
CA TRP A 65 -9.59 3.35 -6.15
C TRP A 65 -10.15 4.75 -6.33
N ALA A 66 -9.39 5.83 -6.12
CA ALA A 66 -9.97 7.18 -6.03
C ALA A 66 -10.61 7.69 -7.33
N GLY A 67 -10.22 7.17 -8.51
CA GLY A 67 -10.79 7.61 -9.79
C GLY A 67 -12.13 6.97 -10.17
N GLY A 68 -12.65 6.00 -9.40
CA GLY A 68 -14.04 5.51 -9.39
C GLY A 68 -14.64 4.93 -10.69
N SER A 69 -13.98 5.07 -11.83
CA SER A 69 -14.48 4.65 -13.15
C SER A 69 -13.76 3.39 -13.66
N GLY A 70 -14.44 2.61 -14.50
CA GLY A 70 -13.84 1.43 -15.14
C GLY A 70 -12.59 1.77 -15.96
N ALA A 71 -12.56 2.94 -16.62
CA ALA A 71 -11.39 3.42 -17.35
C ALA A 71 -10.21 3.76 -16.42
N HIS A 72 -10.48 4.31 -15.23
CA HIS A 72 -9.45 4.51 -14.22
C HIS A 72 -8.84 3.19 -13.75
N ILE A 73 -9.69 2.20 -13.43
CA ILE A 73 -9.21 0.87 -13.00
C ILE A 73 -8.36 0.20 -14.08
N GLU A 74 -8.74 0.30 -15.36
CA GLU A 74 -7.92 -0.20 -16.47
C GLU A 74 -6.57 0.51 -16.59
N ALA A 75 -6.53 1.84 -16.39
CA ALA A 75 -5.28 2.61 -16.40
C ALA A 75 -4.36 2.27 -15.22
N VAL A 76 -4.92 2.07 -14.02
CA VAL A 76 -4.19 1.61 -12.84
C VAL A 76 -3.65 0.20 -13.06
N ALA A 77 -4.46 -0.73 -13.56
CA ALA A 77 -4.04 -2.10 -13.91
C ALA A 77 -2.86 -2.11 -14.89
N GLY A 78 -2.92 -1.28 -15.94
CA GLY A 78 -1.80 -1.13 -16.87
C GLY A 78 -0.56 -0.48 -16.25
N THR A 79 -0.72 0.34 -15.22
CA THR A 79 0.41 0.90 -14.46
C THR A 79 1.05 -0.14 -13.57
N ILE A 80 0.25 -0.97 -12.90
CA ILE A 80 0.73 -2.13 -12.12
C ILE A 80 1.57 -3.07 -13.00
N ASP A 81 1.13 -3.35 -14.22
CA ASP A 81 1.89 -4.20 -15.17
C ASP A 81 3.27 -3.64 -15.55
N ARG A 82 3.46 -2.32 -15.44
CA ARG A 82 4.74 -1.65 -15.73
C ARG A 82 5.63 -1.48 -14.50
N LEU A 83 5.10 -1.70 -13.30
CA LEU A 83 5.89 -1.65 -12.07
C LEU A 83 6.72 -2.94 -11.98
N ALA A 84 8.03 -2.80 -12.15
CA ALA A 84 8.99 -3.91 -12.04
C ALA A 84 9.60 -4.06 -10.62
N GLY A 85 9.06 -3.36 -9.63
CA GLY A 85 9.62 -3.30 -8.28
C GLY A 85 9.51 -4.62 -7.51
N SER A 86 10.58 -5.01 -6.82
CA SER A 86 10.63 -6.26 -6.04
C SER A 86 9.83 -6.22 -4.73
N ASP A 87 9.59 -5.03 -4.16
CA ASP A 87 8.72 -4.84 -2.97
C ASP A 87 7.86 -3.57 -3.11
N PRO A 88 6.66 -3.68 -3.70
CA PRO A 88 5.72 -2.56 -3.81
C PRO A 88 5.32 -1.97 -2.46
N ALA A 89 5.27 -2.78 -1.39
CA ALA A 89 4.89 -2.28 -0.07
C ALA A 89 5.98 -1.38 0.53
N ALA A 90 7.27 -1.69 0.29
CA ALA A 90 8.37 -0.81 0.68
C ALA A 90 8.28 0.57 0.01
N GLU A 91 7.94 0.62 -1.28
CA GLU A 91 7.79 1.91 -1.97
C GLU A 91 6.69 2.77 -1.35
N TRP A 92 5.53 2.18 -1.03
CA TRP A 92 4.45 2.88 -0.34
C TRP A 92 4.86 3.32 1.07
N TRP A 93 5.60 2.48 1.78
CA TRP A 93 6.14 2.79 3.09
C TRP A 93 7.07 4.01 3.03
N ASP A 94 8.05 4.01 2.14
CA ASP A 94 9.06 5.07 2.05
C ASP A 94 8.46 6.40 1.59
N ARG A 95 7.49 6.37 0.67
CA ARG A 95 6.71 7.56 0.28
C ARG A 95 5.92 8.16 1.45
N ALA A 96 5.51 7.33 2.39
CA ALA A 96 4.75 7.76 3.56
C ALA A 96 5.61 8.32 4.69
N ARG A 97 6.95 8.19 4.63
CA ARG A 97 7.86 8.66 5.70
C ARG A 97 7.51 10.09 6.15
N PRO A 98 7.44 10.33 7.46
CA PRO A 98 7.34 11.69 7.98
C PRO A 98 8.52 12.53 7.47
N ARG A 99 8.24 13.75 7.02
CA ARG A 99 9.30 14.74 6.82
C ARG A 99 9.68 15.24 8.21
N ARG A 100 10.83 14.83 8.73
CA ARG A 100 11.33 15.36 10.01
C ARG A 100 11.67 16.84 9.82
N PRO A 101 11.15 17.75 10.65
CA PRO A 101 11.72 19.09 10.73
C PRO A 101 13.17 18.96 11.21
N LEU A 102 14.08 19.68 10.54
CA LEU A 102 15.49 19.83 10.93
C LEU A 102 15.60 20.50 12.30
#